data_AF-A0A6P0VGW9-F1
#
_entry.id   AF-A0A6P0VGW9-F1
#
_cell.length_a   1.000
_cell.length_b   1.000
_cell.length_c   1.000
_cell.angle_alpha   90.00
_cell.angle_beta   90.00
_cell.angle_gamma   90.00
#
_symmetry.space_group_name_H-M   'P 1'
#
loop_
_entity.id
_entity.type
_entity.pdbx_description
1 polymer ?
#
loop_
_entity_poly.entity_id
_entity_poly.type
_entity_poly.pdbx_seq_one_letter_code
_entity_poly.pdbx_strand_id
1 'polypeptide(L)'
;MNNSQSPIEELISNQNPFAGNIVVKTPQIWDKGFPDAPSINAQVSDAVFEAITQVHQKQRQTIGITITAEKGLGKSHLISRIRHRLQAQGNTLFVYVNKYDNLNQIKYQFLDTIASSLRSCGSSPEVMQWQELAAALINKAKDWHYTPQQYKDTLFPAWWDKYSQETVERLTNSAVLPSNPHIHNPYLVKAILWTLSTDYGTYATHWLSGRELAQETAELMGLPNPTREDREAEALGTVRQILDITSDYKVPVICFDELDTTDIDDNGFTTAQVVANLAKDLYNNVKGCVVLLAMYPETWRDQVKTLPQAEAVIDRLVSENAKREPITLNYLNSDDVVAIVSCWLQEFYQEHQQTPPHPLYPYEENQLKEFGKQKPTVRAVLRWCAENFKLPEQPESPPVEDSYEQKLAYLDKIEEAYKQKLAYLDNNLDYYWNEKYFIAAALKFNLATLVGETVEGVTLTGIAEIEASSYLDFKIIGEENNKTVKIGVAVFQKYNGAGVVTTLKHLVNYQKFDITRGCLVRSDSISPSAKKARDNADTLLKAQGGEWVLLREEDIKPLLAILMVDNDNQKLGLTSEQIQDFIVTQKLALENHLLKDILSDPSHQKRSEMFGDGLPISVPGTV
;
A
#
# COMPACT_ATOMS: atom_id res chain seq x y z
N MET A 1 10.70 -9.07 48.56
CA MET A 1 9.68 -8.01 48.46
C MET A 1 9.05 -8.17 47.09
N ASN A 2 7.75 -8.46 47.02
CA ASN A 2 7.06 -8.68 45.75
C ASN A 2 6.97 -7.35 45.00
N ASN A 3 7.74 -7.20 43.92
CA ASN A 3 7.55 -6.13 42.94
C ASN A 3 6.29 -6.45 42.13
N SER A 4 5.14 -6.04 42.64
CA SER A 4 3.95 -5.94 41.81
C SER A 4 4.20 -4.77 40.84
N GLN A 5 4.59 -5.07 39.60
CA GLN A 5 4.65 -4.05 38.53
C GLN A 5 3.29 -3.36 38.44
N SER A 6 3.30 -2.04 38.28
CA SER A 6 2.04 -1.32 38.15
C SER A 6 1.34 -1.72 36.83
N PRO A 7 -0.01 -1.73 36.75
CA PRO A 7 -0.73 -2.14 35.53
C PRO A 7 -0.31 -1.36 34.28
N ILE A 8 0.15 -0.12 34.44
CA ILE A 8 0.65 0.70 33.34
C ILE A 8 2.07 0.31 32.92
N GLU A 9 2.92 -0.14 33.85
CA GLU A 9 4.24 -0.66 33.53
C GLU A 9 4.14 -1.95 32.71
N GLU A 10 3.25 -2.86 33.12
CA GLU A 10 2.95 -4.08 32.38
C GLU A 10 2.38 -3.77 30.99
N LEU A 11 1.50 -2.77 30.87
CA LEU A 11 0.97 -2.32 29.59
C LEU A 11 2.09 -1.81 28.66
N ILE A 12 2.98 -0.95 29.15
CA ILE A 12 4.09 -0.38 28.37
C ILE A 12 5.08 -1.47 27.94
N SER A 13 5.36 -2.44 28.81
CA SER A 13 6.25 -3.56 28.47
C SER A 13 5.66 -4.51 27.41
N ASN A 14 4.34 -4.61 27.32
CA ASN A 14 3.67 -5.56 26.43
C ASN A 14 3.14 -4.94 25.12
N GLN A 15 2.86 -3.64 25.09
CA GLN A 15 2.22 -2.98 23.94
C GLN A 15 2.86 -1.64 23.63
N ASN A 16 3.31 -1.48 22.39
CA ASN A 16 3.92 -0.23 21.91
C ASN A 16 2.98 0.45 20.90
N PRO A 17 2.39 1.62 21.23
CA PRO A 17 1.43 2.28 20.34
C PRO A 17 2.05 2.77 19.03
N PHE A 18 3.36 3.00 18.98
CA PHE A 18 4.06 3.53 17.81
C PHE A 18 4.53 2.44 16.84
N ALA A 19 4.61 1.18 17.30
CA ALA A 19 5.12 0.06 16.50
C ALA A 19 4.18 -0.28 15.33
N GLY A 20 4.75 -0.48 14.13
CA GLY A 20 3.99 -0.86 12.93
C GLY A 20 3.12 0.23 12.29
N ASN A 21 3.02 1.42 12.89
CA ASN A 21 2.15 2.51 12.44
C ASN A 21 2.91 3.68 11.78
N ILE A 22 4.09 3.40 11.21
CA ILE A 22 5.02 4.39 10.66
C ILE A 22 4.59 4.87 9.25
N VAL A 23 3.75 4.10 8.56
CA VAL A 23 3.28 4.37 7.21
C VAL A 23 1.75 4.28 7.18
N VAL A 24 1.12 5.33 6.63
CA VAL A 24 -0.32 5.39 6.38
C VAL A 24 -0.68 4.43 5.27
N LYS A 25 -1.59 3.49 5.55
CA LYS A 25 -2.18 2.59 4.56
C LYS A 25 -3.55 3.11 4.14
N THR A 26 -3.99 2.73 2.94
CA THR A 26 -5.30 3.15 2.40
C THR A 26 -6.49 2.90 3.33
N PRO A 27 -6.63 1.75 4.04
CA PRO A 27 -7.74 1.56 4.97
C PRO A 27 -7.78 2.62 6.07
N GLN A 28 -6.62 3.07 6.54
CA GLN A 28 -6.53 4.07 7.61
C GLN A 28 -6.98 5.47 7.17
N ILE A 29 -7.02 5.77 5.87
CA ILE A 29 -7.65 7.01 5.36
C ILE A 29 -9.18 6.96 5.52
N TRP A 30 -9.76 5.76 5.44
CA TRP A 30 -11.22 5.57 5.43
C TRP A 30 -11.82 5.15 6.78
N ASP A 31 -11.05 4.45 7.61
CA ASP A 31 -11.50 3.87 8.89
C ASP A 31 -11.30 4.84 10.08
N LYS A 32 -10.77 4.38 11.22
CA LYS A 32 -10.61 5.18 12.44
C LYS A 32 -9.55 6.29 12.33
N GLY A 33 -8.69 6.26 11.31
CA GLY A 33 -7.60 7.22 11.16
C GLY A 33 -6.39 6.93 12.04
N PHE A 34 -5.60 7.97 12.28
CA PHE A 34 -4.45 7.98 13.19
C PHE A 34 -4.61 9.08 14.23
N PRO A 35 -3.96 8.96 15.41
CA PRO A 35 -3.83 10.08 16.32
C PRO A 35 -3.11 11.25 15.60
N ASP A 36 -3.84 12.35 15.41
CA ASP A 36 -3.39 13.54 14.68
C ASP A 36 -3.33 14.74 15.63
N ALA A 37 -2.30 15.57 15.44
CA ALA A 37 -2.15 16.86 16.12
C ALA A 37 -2.53 17.97 15.13
N PRO A 38 -3.72 18.61 15.26
CA PRO A 38 -4.23 19.52 14.25
C PRO A 38 -3.36 20.76 13.98
N SER A 39 -2.53 21.15 14.95
CA SER A 39 -1.58 22.27 14.84
C SER A 39 -0.48 22.02 13.80
N ILE A 40 -0.10 20.76 13.58
CA ILE A 40 1.01 20.41 12.70
C ILE A 40 0.61 20.65 11.26
N ASN A 41 1.31 21.56 10.59
CA ASN A 41 1.01 21.96 9.22
C ASN A 41 -0.46 22.43 9.02
N ALA A 42 -1.06 23.06 10.05
CA ALA A 42 -2.44 23.54 10.03
C ALA A 42 -2.75 24.43 8.82
N GLN A 43 -1.78 25.20 8.34
CA GLN A 43 -1.92 26.07 7.18
C GLN A 43 -2.43 25.34 5.93
N VAL A 44 -2.13 24.05 5.79
CA VAL A 44 -2.56 23.26 4.64
C VAL A 44 -4.00 22.80 4.80
N SER A 45 -4.35 22.27 5.97
CA SER A 45 -5.73 21.88 6.24
C SER A 45 -6.66 23.09 6.19
N ASP A 46 -6.22 24.24 6.72
CA ASP A 46 -6.97 25.48 6.71
C ASP A 46 -7.20 25.98 5.28
N ALA A 47 -6.18 25.93 4.42
CA ALA A 47 -6.33 26.27 3.00
C ALA A 47 -7.35 25.37 2.28
N VAL A 48 -7.39 24.07 2.61
CA VAL A 48 -8.37 23.14 2.04
C VAL A 48 -9.79 23.46 2.54
N PHE A 49 -9.98 23.71 3.84
CA PHE A 49 -11.30 24.05 4.38
C PHE A 49 -11.80 25.42 3.92
N GLU A 50 -10.90 26.39 3.75
CA GLU A 50 -11.21 27.68 3.15
C GLU A 50 -11.64 27.49 1.69
N ALA A 51 -10.90 26.70 0.91
CA ALA A 51 -11.25 26.40 -0.48
C ALA A 51 -12.64 25.74 -0.59
N ILE A 52 -12.95 24.79 0.29
CA ILE A 52 -14.28 24.16 0.34
C ILE A 52 -15.36 25.20 0.63
N THR A 53 -15.10 26.12 1.56
CA THR A 53 -16.03 27.20 1.91
C THR A 53 -16.26 28.13 0.72
N GLN A 54 -15.20 28.54 0.02
CA GLN A 54 -15.28 29.40 -1.16
C GLN A 54 -16.06 28.75 -2.31
N VAL A 55 -15.82 27.45 -2.56
CA VAL A 55 -16.55 26.68 -3.59
C VAL A 55 -18.02 26.52 -3.19
N HIS A 56 -18.30 26.16 -1.93
CA HIS A 56 -19.66 26.03 -1.42
C HIS A 56 -20.46 27.35 -1.52
N GLN A 57 -19.82 28.46 -1.22
CA GLN A 57 -20.39 29.81 -1.33
C GLN A 57 -20.41 30.36 -2.77
N LYS A 58 -19.98 29.57 -3.77
CA LYS A 58 -19.90 29.94 -5.19
C LYS A 58 -19.03 31.16 -5.47
N GLN A 59 -18.07 31.47 -4.59
CA GLN A 59 -17.07 32.52 -4.81
C GLN A 59 -16.02 32.08 -5.84
N ARG A 60 -15.75 30.77 -5.85
CA ARG A 60 -14.96 30.08 -6.87
C ARG A 60 -15.75 28.90 -7.38
N GLN A 61 -15.56 28.56 -8.65
CA GLN A 61 -16.12 27.33 -9.20
C GLN A 61 -15.28 26.14 -8.73
N THR A 62 -13.99 26.13 -9.07
CA THR A 62 -13.07 25.04 -8.68
C THR A 62 -11.79 25.64 -8.14
N ILE A 63 -11.21 24.99 -7.13
CA ILE A 63 -9.93 25.38 -6.53
C ILE A 63 -8.96 24.20 -6.61
N GLY A 64 -7.75 24.46 -7.10
CA GLY A 64 -6.65 23.50 -7.09
C GLY A 64 -5.61 23.89 -6.05
N ILE A 65 -5.20 22.92 -5.25
CA ILE A 65 -4.18 23.04 -4.22
C ILE A 65 -3.13 21.97 -4.48
N THR A 66 -1.87 22.38 -4.49
CA THR A 66 -0.73 21.45 -4.53
C THR A 66 0.06 21.56 -3.25
N ILE A 67 0.39 20.41 -2.66
CA ILE A 67 1.23 20.31 -1.49
C ILE A 67 2.53 19.62 -1.86
N THR A 68 3.64 20.17 -1.38
CA THR A 68 4.98 19.60 -1.56
C THR A 68 5.57 19.20 -0.22
N ALA A 69 6.09 17.98 -0.14
CA ALA A 69 6.72 17.52 1.08
C ALA A 69 7.61 16.30 0.84
N GLU A 70 8.80 16.36 1.42
CA GLU A 70 9.78 15.29 1.52
C GLU A 70 9.21 13.98 2.07
N LYS A 71 9.93 12.89 1.79
CA LYS A 71 9.56 11.55 2.22
C LYS A 71 9.45 11.47 3.74
N GLY A 72 8.26 11.11 4.24
CA GLY A 72 8.00 10.91 5.67
C GLY A 72 7.51 12.15 6.44
N LEU A 73 7.33 13.31 5.80
CA LEU A 73 6.78 14.51 6.43
C LEU A 73 5.27 14.46 6.72
N GLY A 74 4.57 13.43 6.25
CA GLY A 74 3.16 13.20 6.61
C GLY A 74 2.13 13.67 5.58
N LYS A 75 2.42 13.61 4.26
CA LYS A 75 1.45 13.88 3.17
C LYS A 75 0.13 13.12 3.37
N SER A 76 0.21 11.79 3.46
CA SER A 76 -0.96 10.93 3.64
C SER A 76 -1.62 11.09 5.02
N HIS A 77 -0.86 11.42 6.07
CA HIS A 77 -1.41 11.75 7.40
C HIS A 77 -2.30 13.00 7.33
N LEU A 78 -1.83 14.05 6.66
CA LEU A 78 -2.62 15.26 6.44
C LEU A 78 -3.89 14.98 5.62
N ILE A 79 -3.81 14.14 4.58
CA ILE A 79 -4.97 13.73 3.80
C ILE A 79 -5.98 12.96 4.66
N SER A 80 -5.52 12.06 5.54
CA SER A 80 -6.34 11.37 6.53
C SER A 80 -7.05 12.36 7.47
N ARG A 81 -6.32 13.35 8.00
CA ARG A 81 -6.89 14.41 8.86
C ARG A 81 -8.00 15.17 8.13
N ILE A 82 -7.73 15.62 6.91
CA ILE A 82 -8.73 16.32 6.09
C ILE A 82 -9.96 15.43 5.96
N ARG A 83 -9.79 14.17 5.59
CA ARG A 83 -10.89 13.21 5.45
C ARG A 83 -11.76 13.09 6.71
N HIS A 84 -11.17 12.83 7.88
CA HIS A 84 -11.97 12.64 9.11
C HIS A 84 -12.66 13.93 9.56
N ARG A 85 -12.02 15.10 9.38
CA ARG A 85 -12.68 16.38 9.67
C ARG A 85 -13.85 16.66 8.72
N LEU A 86 -13.70 16.32 7.45
CA LEU A 86 -14.77 16.42 6.45
C LEU A 86 -15.93 15.46 6.75
N GLN A 87 -15.62 14.26 7.23
CA GLN A 87 -16.61 13.27 7.65
C GLN A 87 -17.53 13.84 8.74
N ALA A 88 -16.94 14.49 9.75
CA ALA A 88 -17.68 15.07 10.88
C ALA A 88 -18.60 16.24 10.47
N GLN A 89 -18.27 16.97 9.39
CA GLN A 89 -19.06 18.10 8.90
C GLN A 89 -20.20 17.68 7.97
N GLY A 90 -20.04 16.57 7.24
CA GLY A 90 -21.08 15.97 6.40
C GLY A 90 -21.50 16.75 5.14
N ASN A 91 -20.86 17.88 4.85
CA ASN A 91 -21.17 18.77 3.71
C ASN A 91 -20.27 18.54 2.47
N THR A 92 -19.40 17.53 2.51
CA THR A 92 -18.47 17.21 1.43
C THR A 92 -18.54 15.75 1.04
N LEU A 93 -17.98 15.47 -0.14
CA LEU A 93 -17.77 14.13 -0.64
C LEU A 93 -16.28 13.96 -0.90
N PHE A 94 -15.68 12.90 -0.39
CA PHE A 94 -14.24 12.71 -0.47
C PHE A 94 -13.85 11.59 -1.45
N VAL A 95 -12.83 11.85 -2.25
CA VAL A 95 -12.21 10.90 -3.18
C VAL A 95 -10.71 10.84 -2.90
N TYR A 96 -10.19 9.63 -2.72
CA TYR A 96 -8.76 9.39 -2.51
C TYR A 96 -8.18 8.57 -3.65
N VAL A 97 -7.15 9.10 -4.31
CA VAL A 97 -6.49 8.49 -5.45
C VAL A 97 -5.02 8.26 -5.10
N ASN A 98 -4.60 7.00 -5.04
CA ASN A 98 -3.23 6.62 -4.72
C ASN A 98 -2.73 5.41 -5.55
N LYS A 99 -3.48 5.00 -6.58
CA LYS A 99 -3.11 3.89 -7.47
C LYS A 99 -3.13 4.36 -8.92
N TYR A 100 -2.07 4.02 -9.64
CA TYR A 100 -1.81 4.48 -11.00
C TYR A 100 -1.29 3.34 -11.88
N ASP A 101 -1.92 2.16 -11.79
CA ASP A 101 -1.38 0.90 -12.34
C ASP A 101 -1.18 0.94 -13.87
N ASN A 102 -1.93 1.77 -14.60
CA ASN A 102 -1.82 1.92 -16.05
C ASN A 102 -2.13 3.37 -16.46
N LEU A 103 -1.08 4.15 -16.68
CA LEU A 103 -1.18 5.56 -17.06
C LEU A 103 -1.89 5.79 -18.41
N ASN A 104 -1.85 4.81 -19.32
CA ASN A 104 -2.58 4.88 -20.61
C ASN A 104 -4.10 4.71 -20.45
N GLN A 105 -4.57 4.27 -19.28
CA GLN A 105 -6.00 4.09 -18.94
C GLN A 105 -6.38 4.89 -17.70
N ILE A 106 -5.70 6.02 -17.47
CA ILE A 106 -5.85 6.79 -16.23
C ILE A 106 -7.28 7.29 -16.02
N LYS A 107 -8.05 7.61 -17.07
CA LYS A 107 -9.42 8.11 -16.91
C LYS A 107 -10.35 7.00 -16.45
N TYR A 108 -10.20 5.80 -16.99
CA TYR A 108 -10.92 4.62 -16.54
C TYR A 108 -10.54 4.24 -15.10
N GLN A 109 -9.24 4.22 -14.77
CA GLN A 109 -8.79 3.97 -13.39
C GLN A 109 -9.31 5.03 -12.41
N PHE A 110 -9.37 6.28 -12.84
CA PHE A 110 -9.93 7.35 -12.03
C PHE A 110 -11.44 7.19 -11.81
N LEU A 111 -12.20 6.75 -12.82
CA LEU A 111 -13.61 6.38 -12.65
C LEU A 111 -13.78 5.26 -11.62
N ASP A 112 -13.00 4.18 -11.73
CA ASP A 112 -13.04 3.06 -10.78
C ASP A 112 -12.68 3.51 -9.36
N THR A 113 -11.73 4.43 -9.23
CA THR A 113 -11.31 5.03 -7.95
C THR A 113 -12.40 5.92 -7.36
N ILE A 114 -13.08 6.74 -8.17
CA ILE A 114 -14.23 7.55 -7.75
C ILE A 114 -15.34 6.64 -7.23
N ALA A 115 -15.72 5.62 -8.00
CA ALA A 115 -16.78 4.71 -7.62
C ALA A 115 -16.47 3.93 -6.34
N SER A 116 -15.21 3.52 -6.17
CA SER A 116 -14.73 2.84 -4.96
C SER A 116 -14.68 3.79 -3.76
N SER A 117 -14.19 5.02 -3.94
CA SER A 117 -14.18 6.04 -2.88
C SER A 117 -15.60 6.37 -2.39
N LEU A 118 -16.55 6.45 -3.32
CA LEU A 118 -17.95 6.71 -3.03
C LEU A 118 -18.66 5.56 -2.32
N ARG A 119 -18.11 4.33 -2.40
CA ARG A 119 -18.58 3.17 -1.63
C ARG A 119 -18.16 3.25 -0.17
N SER A 120 -17.08 3.95 0.15
CA SER A 120 -16.63 4.14 1.53
C SER A 120 -17.64 4.92 2.37
N CYS A 121 -17.54 4.78 3.69
CA CYS A 121 -18.47 5.40 4.64
C CYS A 121 -18.53 6.93 4.45
N GLY A 122 -19.72 7.52 4.39
CA GLY A 122 -19.91 8.97 4.31
C GLY A 122 -19.81 9.64 5.68
N SER A 123 -20.74 10.54 5.96
CA SER A 123 -20.85 11.28 7.23
C SER A 123 -21.17 10.38 8.43
N SER A 124 -21.64 9.15 8.18
CA SER A 124 -21.91 8.12 9.18
C SER A 124 -21.20 6.81 8.79
N PRO A 125 -20.71 6.02 9.76
CA PRO A 125 -20.10 4.71 9.51
C PRO A 125 -21.02 3.69 8.80
N GLU A 126 -22.35 3.84 8.89
CA GLU A 126 -23.31 2.87 8.35
C GLU A 126 -23.82 3.18 6.93
N VAL A 127 -23.45 4.35 6.41
CA VAL A 127 -23.96 4.89 5.14
C VAL A 127 -22.81 5.12 4.18
N MET A 128 -22.94 4.68 2.93
CA MET A 128 -21.95 4.97 1.87
C MET A 128 -22.14 6.38 1.32
N GLN A 129 -21.07 7.04 0.84
CA GLN A 129 -21.20 8.35 0.18
C GLN A 129 -22.15 8.30 -1.04
N TRP A 130 -22.20 7.18 -1.76
CA TRP A 130 -23.19 6.93 -2.81
C TRP A 130 -24.64 7.07 -2.34
N GLN A 131 -24.94 6.54 -1.16
CA GLN A 131 -26.27 6.57 -0.57
C GLN A 131 -26.63 7.98 -0.08
N GLU A 132 -25.65 8.75 0.37
CA GLU A 132 -25.85 10.17 0.68
C GLU A 132 -26.23 10.98 -0.56
N LEU A 133 -25.56 10.69 -1.69
CA LEU A 133 -25.89 11.33 -2.96
C LEU A 133 -27.28 10.93 -3.45
N ALA A 134 -27.62 9.64 -3.37
CA ALA A 134 -28.96 9.14 -3.71
C ALA A 134 -30.05 9.79 -2.86
N ALA A 135 -29.84 9.89 -1.55
CA ALA A 135 -30.76 10.56 -0.63
C ALA A 135 -30.91 12.05 -0.97
N ALA A 136 -29.82 12.75 -1.28
CA ALA A 136 -29.85 14.16 -1.65
C ALA A 136 -30.63 14.40 -2.96
N LEU A 137 -30.47 13.53 -3.95
CA LEU A 137 -31.23 13.55 -5.20
C LEU A 137 -32.74 13.43 -4.95
N ILE A 138 -33.17 12.43 -4.15
CA ILE A 138 -34.58 12.21 -3.83
C ILE A 138 -35.14 13.38 -3.00
N ASN A 139 -34.41 13.80 -1.96
CA ASN A 139 -34.81 14.89 -1.06
C ASN A 139 -35.05 16.19 -1.83
N LYS A 140 -34.13 16.60 -2.71
CA LYS A 140 -34.32 17.80 -3.56
C LYS A 140 -35.47 17.61 -4.55
N ALA A 141 -35.61 16.43 -5.13
CA ALA A 141 -36.65 16.17 -6.13
C ALA A 141 -38.07 16.16 -5.54
N LYS A 142 -38.22 15.75 -4.28
CA LYS A 142 -39.51 15.60 -3.59
C LYS A 142 -39.77 16.64 -2.51
N ASP A 143 -38.82 17.55 -2.26
CA ASP A 143 -38.82 18.46 -1.12
C ASP A 143 -38.98 17.72 0.22
N TRP A 144 -38.15 16.68 0.38
CA TRP A 144 -38.10 15.83 1.57
C TRP A 144 -36.82 16.03 2.37
N HIS A 145 -36.83 15.56 3.61
CA HIS A 145 -35.71 15.68 4.55
C HIS A 145 -35.40 14.36 5.26
N TYR A 146 -35.50 13.24 4.54
CA TYR A 146 -35.13 11.95 5.10
C TYR A 146 -33.62 11.76 5.10
N THR A 147 -33.11 11.07 6.12
CA THR A 147 -31.69 10.72 6.17
C THR A 147 -31.38 9.58 5.20
N PRO A 148 -30.12 9.45 4.77
CA PRO A 148 -29.70 8.30 3.94
C PRO A 148 -30.02 6.95 4.59
N GLN A 149 -29.86 6.83 5.92
CA GLN A 149 -30.19 5.63 6.67
C GLN A 149 -31.69 5.29 6.58
N GLN A 150 -32.57 6.29 6.70
CA GLN A 150 -34.02 6.07 6.56
C GLN A 150 -34.40 5.58 5.15
N TYR A 151 -33.71 6.08 4.12
CA TYR A 151 -33.90 5.56 2.76
C TYR A 151 -33.47 4.11 2.64
N LYS A 152 -32.26 3.78 3.09
CA LYS A 152 -31.67 2.44 3.00
C LYS A 152 -32.47 1.40 3.80
N ASP A 153 -32.83 1.70 5.05
CA ASP A 153 -33.35 0.69 5.98
C ASP A 153 -34.88 0.55 5.94
N THR A 154 -35.60 1.62 5.57
CA THR A 154 -37.06 1.66 5.69
C THR A 154 -37.75 1.99 4.38
N LEU A 155 -37.42 3.12 3.75
CA LEU A 155 -38.22 3.64 2.64
C LEU A 155 -37.98 2.87 1.34
N PHE A 156 -36.72 2.61 0.98
CA PHE A 156 -36.39 1.90 -0.25
C PHE A 156 -36.90 0.45 -0.23
N PRO A 157 -36.71 -0.33 0.86
CA PRO A 157 -37.35 -1.65 0.97
C PRO A 157 -38.88 -1.58 0.85
N ALA A 158 -39.54 -0.64 1.54
CA ALA A 158 -40.99 -0.50 1.46
C ALA A 158 -41.48 -0.12 0.05
N TRP A 159 -40.73 0.68 -0.70
CA TRP A 159 -41.04 0.98 -2.09
C TRP A 159 -40.79 -0.21 -3.00
N TRP A 160 -39.72 -0.94 -2.77
CA TRP A 160 -39.40 -2.18 -3.48
C TRP A 160 -40.50 -3.22 -3.32
N ASP A 161 -41.01 -3.44 -2.12
CA ASP A 161 -42.11 -4.38 -1.88
C ASP A 161 -43.40 -3.97 -2.62
N LYS A 162 -43.60 -2.67 -2.81
CA LYS A 162 -44.81 -2.12 -3.43
C LYS A 162 -44.73 -2.03 -4.96
N TYR A 163 -43.57 -1.66 -5.50
CA TYR A 163 -43.40 -1.34 -6.93
C TYR A 163 -42.27 -2.12 -7.60
N SER A 164 -41.53 -2.95 -6.86
CA SER A 164 -40.39 -3.74 -7.33
C SER A 164 -39.41 -2.90 -8.15
N GLN A 165 -38.98 -3.39 -9.32
CA GLN A 165 -38.03 -2.74 -10.23
C GLN A 165 -38.52 -1.39 -10.75
N GLU A 166 -39.84 -1.14 -10.80
CA GLU A 166 -40.37 0.17 -11.20
C GLU A 166 -40.05 1.28 -10.20
N THR A 167 -39.65 0.95 -8.97
CA THR A 167 -39.28 1.94 -7.94
C THR A 167 -38.21 2.89 -8.46
N VAL A 168 -37.11 2.35 -8.99
CA VAL A 168 -35.99 3.17 -9.48
C VAL A 168 -36.38 3.89 -10.75
N GLU A 169 -37.09 3.25 -11.69
CA GLU A 169 -37.58 3.88 -12.91
C GLU A 169 -38.46 5.11 -12.60
N ARG A 170 -39.40 4.96 -11.67
CA ARG A 170 -40.32 6.03 -11.24
C ARG A 170 -39.56 7.15 -10.53
N LEU A 171 -38.64 6.83 -9.62
CA LEU A 171 -37.83 7.84 -8.94
C LEU A 171 -36.96 8.62 -9.95
N THR A 172 -36.30 7.94 -10.88
CA THR A 172 -35.48 8.59 -11.91
C THR A 172 -36.32 9.49 -12.81
N ASN A 173 -37.34 8.95 -13.49
CA ASN A 173 -38.04 9.67 -14.56
C ASN A 173 -39.11 10.63 -14.04
N SER A 174 -39.76 10.31 -12.91
CA SER A 174 -40.89 11.10 -12.39
C SER A 174 -40.51 12.00 -11.23
N ALA A 175 -39.27 11.94 -10.71
CA ALA A 175 -38.84 12.80 -9.61
C ALA A 175 -37.50 13.47 -9.92
N VAL A 176 -36.42 12.69 -10.07
CA VAL A 176 -35.06 13.25 -10.07
C VAL A 176 -34.75 14.04 -11.34
N LEU A 177 -35.01 13.48 -12.53
CA LEU A 177 -34.70 14.15 -13.80
C LEU A 177 -35.53 15.43 -14.02
N PRO A 178 -36.85 15.48 -13.77
CA PRO A 178 -37.62 16.71 -13.89
C PRO A 178 -37.09 17.87 -13.02
N SER A 179 -36.57 17.56 -11.82
CA SER A 179 -36.02 18.55 -10.89
C SER A 179 -34.55 18.89 -11.15
N ASN A 180 -33.86 18.16 -12.04
CA ASN A 180 -32.44 18.35 -12.35
C ASN A 180 -32.19 18.23 -13.87
N PRO A 181 -32.67 19.21 -14.68
CA PRO A 181 -32.65 19.13 -16.15
C PRO A 181 -31.25 19.17 -16.78
N HIS A 182 -30.23 19.49 -16.00
CA HIS A 182 -28.83 19.47 -16.45
C HIS A 182 -28.21 18.06 -16.43
N ILE A 183 -28.89 17.06 -15.85
CA ILE A 183 -28.43 15.67 -15.84
C ILE A 183 -28.88 15.02 -17.15
N HIS A 184 -27.90 14.72 -18.01
CA HIS A 184 -28.18 14.19 -19.35
C HIS A 184 -28.20 12.66 -19.41
N ASN A 185 -27.52 11.97 -18.48
CA ASN A 185 -27.48 10.51 -18.43
C ASN A 185 -28.47 9.95 -17.38
N PRO A 186 -29.64 9.43 -17.79
CA PRO A 186 -30.61 8.86 -16.86
C PRO A 186 -30.11 7.60 -16.16
N TYR A 187 -29.23 6.82 -16.81
CA TYR A 187 -28.69 5.58 -16.26
C TYR A 187 -27.77 5.83 -15.08
N LEU A 188 -27.05 6.96 -15.08
CA LEU A 188 -26.23 7.36 -13.95
C LEU A 188 -27.09 7.61 -12.70
N VAL A 189 -28.23 8.30 -12.87
CA VAL A 189 -29.20 8.49 -11.78
C VAL A 189 -29.75 7.16 -11.29
N LYS A 190 -30.17 6.27 -12.20
CA LYS A 190 -30.67 4.93 -11.83
C LYS A 190 -29.64 4.18 -10.99
N ALA A 191 -28.40 4.11 -11.47
CA ALA A 191 -27.33 3.41 -10.78
C ALA A 191 -27.05 4.02 -9.40
N ILE A 192 -27.03 5.35 -9.26
CA ILE A 192 -26.91 6.01 -7.95
C ILE A 192 -28.06 5.62 -7.03
N LEU A 193 -29.31 5.65 -7.50
CA LEU A 193 -30.47 5.28 -6.69
C LEU A 193 -30.46 3.80 -6.26
N TRP A 194 -29.98 2.89 -7.13
CA TRP A 194 -29.82 1.48 -6.80
C TRP A 194 -28.86 1.22 -5.64
N THR A 195 -27.97 2.15 -5.31
CA THR A 195 -27.07 2.03 -4.14
C THR A 195 -27.82 2.03 -2.79
N LEU A 196 -29.08 2.48 -2.77
CA LEU A 196 -29.95 2.38 -1.61
C LEU A 196 -30.49 0.96 -1.39
N SER A 197 -30.39 0.08 -2.39
CA SER A 197 -30.79 -1.33 -2.29
C SER A 197 -29.72 -2.16 -1.59
N THR A 198 -30.14 -3.01 -0.66
CA THR A 198 -29.27 -4.02 -0.04
C THR A 198 -28.79 -5.07 -1.04
N ASP A 199 -29.67 -5.48 -1.95
CA ASP A 199 -29.42 -6.61 -2.85
C ASP A 199 -28.69 -6.17 -4.12
N TYR A 200 -29.00 -4.95 -4.61
CA TYR A 200 -28.48 -4.43 -5.88
C TYR A 200 -27.40 -3.37 -5.74
N GLY A 201 -27.13 -2.85 -4.54
CA GLY A 201 -26.18 -1.74 -4.35
C GLY A 201 -24.75 -2.07 -4.76
N THR A 202 -24.30 -3.31 -4.58
CA THR A 202 -22.96 -3.75 -5.03
C THR A 202 -22.86 -3.79 -6.56
N TYR A 203 -23.89 -4.30 -7.25
CA TYR A 203 -23.95 -4.30 -8.71
C TYR A 203 -24.02 -2.89 -9.27
N ALA A 204 -24.79 -2.00 -8.62
CA ALA A 204 -24.84 -0.60 -8.99
C ALA A 204 -23.46 0.07 -8.90
N THR A 205 -22.72 -0.18 -7.82
CA THR A 205 -21.36 0.34 -7.65
C THR A 205 -20.40 -0.23 -8.69
N HIS A 206 -20.54 -1.52 -9.04
CA HIS A 206 -19.75 -2.16 -10.10
C HIS A 206 -20.03 -1.54 -11.47
N TRP A 207 -21.28 -1.21 -11.78
CA TRP A 207 -21.62 -0.52 -13.01
C TRP A 207 -21.11 0.93 -13.02
N LEU A 208 -21.23 1.65 -11.90
CA LEU A 208 -20.72 3.02 -11.73
C LEU A 208 -19.20 3.11 -11.88
N SER A 209 -18.47 2.02 -11.67
CA SER A 209 -17.02 1.96 -11.93
C SER A 209 -16.67 1.68 -13.40
N GLY A 210 -17.67 1.64 -14.29
CA GLY A 210 -17.49 1.41 -15.73
C GLY A 210 -17.36 -0.07 -16.12
N ARG A 211 -17.73 -1.00 -15.23
CA ARG A 211 -17.65 -2.43 -15.49
C ARG A 211 -18.98 -2.98 -15.98
N GLU A 212 -18.89 -4.02 -16.82
CA GLU A 212 -20.06 -4.74 -17.32
C GLU A 212 -20.72 -5.56 -16.20
N LEU A 213 -22.05 -5.65 -16.24
CA LEU A 213 -22.85 -6.55 -15.41
C LEU A 213 -23.26 -7.78 -16.23
N ALA A 214 -23.62 -8.86 -15.53
CA ALA A 214 -24.31 -9.97 -16.19
C ALA A 214 -25.59 -9.46 -16.86
N GLN A 215 -25.87 -9.94 -18.07
CA GLN A 215 -26.96 -9.41 -18.91
C GLN A 215 -28.31 -9.39 -18.19
N GLU A 216 -28.67 -10.48 -17.50
CA GLU A 216 -29.90 -10.58 -16.71
C GLU A 216 -29.97 -9.50 -15.62
N THR A 217 -28.87 -9.27 -14.89
CA THR A 217 -28.79 -8.23 -13.86
C THR A 217 -28.87 -6.83 -14.45
N ALA A 218 -28.20 -6.59 -15.59
CA ALA A 218 -28.21 -5.31 -16.29
C ALA A 218 -29.61 -4.94 -16.77
N GLU A 219 -30.30 -5.90 -17.41
CA GLU A 219 -31.69 -5.76 -17.88
C GLU A 219 -32.64 -5.52 -16.71
N LEU A 220 -32.51 -6.28 -15.63
CA LEU A 220 -33.29 -6.13 -14.40
C LEU A 220 -33.13 -4.74 -13.77
N MET A 221 -31.90 -4.23 -13.72
CA MET A 221 -31.59 -2.92 -13.15
C MET A 221 -31.89 -1.77 -14.12
N GLY A 222 -32.25 -2.06 -15.37
CA GLY A 222 -32.47 -1.07 -16.42
C GLY A 222 -31.20 -0.28 -16.77
N LEU A 223 -30.03 -0.92 -16.68
CA LEU A 223 -28.71 -0.34 -16.92
C LEU A 223 -28.06 -0.96 -18.18
N PRO A 224 -27.59 -0.16 -19.14
CA PRO A 224 -26.93 -0.68 -20.34
C PRO A 224 -25.50 -1.13 -20.02
N ASN A 225 -25.02 -2.20 -20.64
CA ASN A 225 -23.61 -2.56 -20.53
C ASN A 225 -22.73 -1.65 -21.41
N PRO A 226 -21.63 -1.10 -20.87
CA PRO A 226 -20.71 -0.27 -21.65
C PRO A 226 -20.03 -1.10 -22.74
N THR A 227 -19.86 -0.52 -23.93
CA THR A 227 -19.13 -1.19 -25.02
C THR A 227 -17.62 -1.13 -24.75
N ARG A 228 -16.86 -2.11 -25.25
CA ARG A 228 -15.42 -2.21 -24.97
C ARG A 228 -14.56 -1.19 -25.71
N GLU A 229 -15.03 -0.68 -26.84
CA GLU A 229 -14.20 0.10 -27.77
C GLU A 229 -13.95 1.55 -27.32
N ASP A 230 -14.78 2.10 -26.41
CA ASP A 230 -14.71 3.53 -26.00
C ASP A 230 -14.56 3.79 -24.49
N ARG A 231 -14.22 2.78 -23.68
CA ARG A 231 -14.22 2.90 -22.20
C ARG A 231 -13.40 4.06 -21.65
N GLU A 232 -12.21 4.33 -22.19
CA GLU A 232 -11.34 5.42 -21.73
C GLU A 232 -11.87 6.81 -22.11
N ALA A 233 -12.49 6.93 -23.30
CA ALA A 233 -13.08 8.16 -23.78
C ALA A 233 -14.35 8.51 -22.99
N GLU A 234 -15.20 7.52 -22.70
CA GLU A 234 -16.43 7.69 -21.94
C GLU A 234 -16.17 7.91 -20.44
N ALA A 235 -15.13 7.28 -19.87
CA ALA A 235 -14.87 7.30 -18.43
C ALA A 235 -14.77 8.72 -17.86
N LEU A 236 -14.03 9.62 -18.52
CA LEU A 236 -13.90 11.00 -18.05
C LEU A 236 -15.22 11.78 -18.15
N GLY A 237 -16.04 11.47 -19.16
CA GLY A 237 -17.39 12.04 -19.28
C GLY A 237 -18.29 11.62 -18.12
N THR A 238 -18.25 10.34 -17.75
CA THR A 238 -18.98 9.80 -16.59
C THR A 238 -18.49 10.40 -15.28
N VAL A 239 -17.17 10.49 -15.08
CA VAL A 239 -16.55 11.16 -13.94
C VAL A 239 -17.05 12.59 -13.78
N ARG A 240 -17.03 13.38 -14.86
CA ARG A 240 -17.49 14.77 -14.83
C ARG A 240 -18.97 14.85 -14.43
N GLN A 241 -19.82 13.98 -14.98
CA GLN A 241 -21.24 13.96 -14.61
C GLN A 241 -21.45 13.57 -13.14
N ILE A 242 -20.73 12.58 -12.61
CA ILE A 242 -20.80 12.20 -11.19
C ILE A 242 -20.43 13.40 -10.30
N LEU A 243 -19.32 14.07 -10.62
CA LEU A 243 -18.82 15.21 -9.85
C LEU A 243 -19.76 16.42 -9.96
N ASP A 244 -20.30 16.71 -11.14
CA ASP A 244 -21.28 17.77 -11.34
C ASP A 244 -22.56 17.51 -10.54
N ILE A 245 -23.11 16.29 -10.60
CA ILE A 245 -24.28 15.89 -9.80
C ILE A 245 -23.97 16.04 -8.31
N THR A 246 -22.76 15.65 -7.89
CA THR A 246 -22.35 15.78 -6.49
C THR A 246 -22.29 17.26 -6.06
N SER A 247 -21.72 18.12 -6.90
CA SER A 247 -21.50 19.55 -6.64
C SER A 247 -22.78 20.35 -6.38
N ASP A 248 -23.93 19.84 -6.85
CA ASP A 248 -25.25 20.40 -6.57
C ASP A 248 -25.67 20.31 -5.10
N TYR A 249 -25.02 19.42 -4.32
CA TYR A 249 -25.42 19.09 -2.95
C TYR A 249 -24.27 19.16 -1.94
N LYS A 250 -23.08 18.73 -2.35
CA LYS A 250 -21.87 18.65 -1.52
C LYS A 250 -20.66 19.07 -2.34
N VAL A 251 -19.64 19.62 -1.71
CA VAL A 251 -18.37 19.91 -2.40
C VAL A 251 -17.56 18.61 -2.54
N PRO A 252 -17.26 18.13 -3.77
CA PRO A 252 -16.31 17.05 -3.99
C PRO A 252 -14.89 17.53 -3.68
N VAL A 253 -14.17 16.74 -2.88
CA VAL A 253 -12.76 16.94 -2.54
C VAL A 253 -11.99 15.74 -3.05
N ILE A 254 -11.12 15.97 -4.04
CA ILE A 254 -10.38 14.92 -4.75
C ILE A 254 -8.91 15.04 -4.39
N CYS A 255 -8.37 14.03 -3.72
CA CYS A 255 -6.98 14.00 -3.25
C CYS A 255 -6.17 12.99 -4.06
N PHE A 256 -5.21 13.49 -4.84
CA PHE A 256 -4.20 12.69 -5.52
C PHE A 256 -2.94 12.61 -4.65
N ASP A 257 -2.61 11.41 -4.20
CA ASP A 257 -1.45 11.08 -3.38
C ASP A 257 -0.50 10.15 -4.14
N GLU A 258 0.70 9.93 -3.61
CA GLU A 258 1.71 9.01 -4.17
C GLU A 258 2.07 9.29 -5.64
N LEU A 259 2.11 10.55 -6.05
CA LEU A 259 2.43 10.97 -7.44
C LEU A 259 3.90 10.81 -7.83
N ASP A 260 4.75 10.44 -6.87
CA ASP A 260 6.20 10.40 -6.96
C ASP A 260 6.73 9.06 -7.54
N THR A 261 5.90 8.31 -8.28
CA THR A 261 6.32 7.04 -8.89
C THR A 261 7.17 7.27 -10.14
N THR A 262 7.92 6.24 -10.54
CA THR A 262 8.79 6.29 -11.73
C THR A 262 8.11 5.78 -12.99
N ASP A 263 6.79 5.52 -12.94
CA ASP A 263 6.04 5.00 -14.07
C ASP A 263 5.89 6.05 -15.16
N ILE A 264 5.87 5.59 -16.42
CA ILE A 264 5.72 6.42 -17.61
C ILE A 264 4.66 5.82 -18.54
N ASP A 265 3.90 6.69 -19.19
CA ASP A 265 2.94 6.28 -20.23
C ASP A 265 3.64 6.00 -21.57
N ASP A 266 2.87 5.59 -22.58
CA ASP A 266 3.42 5.27 -23.92
C ASP A 266 4.00 6.49 -24.63
N ASN A 267 3.66 7.71 -24.18
CA ASN A 267 4.17 8.98 -24.69
C ASN A 267 5.39 9.50 -23.89
N GLY A 268 5.81 8.78 -22.84
CA GLY A 268 6.93 9.16 -21.98
C GLY A 268 6.59 10.18 -20.90
N PHE A 269 5.30 10.45 -20.63
CA PHE A 269 4.88 11.30 -19.51
C PHE A 269 4.88 10.49 -18.21
N THR A 270 5.38 11.11 -17.14
CA THR A 270 5.37 10.50 -15.80
C THR A 270 3.97 10.50 -15.18
N THR A 271 3.77 9.70 -14.14
CA THR A 271 2.54 9.71 -13.32
C THR A 271 2.12 11.13 -12.92
N ALA A 272 3.03 11.93 -12.36
CA ALA A 272 2.73 13.30 -11.94
C ALA A 272 2.28 14.19 -13.12
N GLN A 273 2.87 14.02 -14.30
CA GLN A 273 2.51 14.78 -15.51
C GLN A 273 1.12 14.39 -16.04
N VAL A 274 0.84 13.09 -16.12
CA VAL A 274 -0.47 12.56 -16.54
C VAL A 274 -1.56 13.02 -15.58
N VAL A 275 -1.34 12.88 -14.27
CA VAL A 275 -2.30 13.29 -13.24
C VAL A 275 -2.48 14.81 -13.18
N ALA A 276 -1.41 15.60 -13.35
CA ALA A 276 -1.52 17.06 -13.40
C ALA A 276 -2.39 17.53 -14.57
N ASN A 277 -2.29 16.89 -15.74
CA ASN A 277 -3.17 17.16 -16.87
C ASN A 277 -4.62 16.75 -16.58
N LEU A 278 -4.85 15.58 -15.98
CA LEU A 278 -6.17 15.15 -15.54
C LEU A 278 -6.79 16.16 -14.54
N ALA A 279 -6.02 16.59 -13.54
CA ALA A 279 -6.46 17.57 -12.54
C ALA A 279 -6.79 18.93 -13.18
N LYS A 280 -5.99 19.40 -14.15
CA LYS A 280 -6.31 20.58 -14.95
C LYS A 280 -7.63 20.40 -15.73
N ASP A 281 -7.85 19.24 -16.32
CA ASP A 281 -9.10 18.94 -17.04
C ASP A 281 -10.31 18.93 -16.11
N LEU A 282 -10.18 18.39 -14.89
CA LEU A 282 -11.22 18.48 -13.86
C LEU A 282 -11.48 19.92 -13.46
N TYR A 283 -10.42 20.70 -13.22
CA TYR A 283 -10.53 22.11 -12.85
C TYR A 283 -11.37 22.90 -13.85
N ASN A 284 -11.11 22.71 -15.15
CA ASN A 284 -11.76 23.48 -16.21
C ASN A 284 -13.20 23.02 -16.51
N ASN A 285 -13.56 21.77 -16.21
CA ASN A 285 -14.78 21.15 -16.74
C ASN A 285 -15.79 20.68 -15.68
N VAL A 286 -15.50 20.80 -14.38
CA VAL A 286 -16.41 20.43 -13.28
C VAL A 286 -17.04 21.68 -12.65
N LYS A 287 -18.32 21.63 -12.29
CA LYS A 287 -19.12 22.76 -11.78
C LYS A 287 -18.85 23.18 -10.34
N GLY A 288 -18.04 22.42 -9.61
CA GLY A 288 -17.72 22.71 -8.22
C GLY A 288 -16.89 21.60 -7.61
N CYS A 289 -15.59 21.81 -7.41
CA CYS A 289 -14.76 20.87 -6.63
C CYS A 289 -13.51 21.51 -6.03
N VAL A 290 -12.87 20.77 -5.13
CA VAL A 290 -11.51 21.06 -4.65
C VAL A 290 -10.62 19.91 -5.07
N VAL A 291 -9.52 20.23 -5.76
CA VAL A 291 -8.54 19.24 -6.22
C VAL A 291 -7.24 19.45 -5.44
N LEU A 292 -6.81 18.42 -4.70
CA LEU A 292 -5.60 18.42 -3.89
C LEU A 292 -4.59 17.44 -4.49
N LEU A 293 -3.37 17.90 -4.78
CA LEU A 293 -2.27 17.05 -5.23
C LEU A 293 -1.15 17.04 -4.19
N ALA A 294 -0.62 15.87 -3.90
CA ALA A 294 0.46 15.67 -2.96
C ALA A 294 1.67 14.99 -3.63
N MET A 295 2.83 15.67 -3.61
CA MET A 295 4.06 15.19 -4.27
C MET A 295 5.34 15.68 -3.57
N TYR A 296 6.50 15.22 -4.01
CA TYR A 296 7.81 15.74 -3.59
C TYR A 296 8.09 17.11 -4.24
N PRO A 297 8.91 17.95 -3.59
CA PRO A 297 9.36 19.22 -4.18
C PRO A 297 10.04 19.05 -5.54
N GLU A 298 10.88 18.04 -5.72
CA GLU A 298 11.51 17.69 -7.01
C GLU A 298 10.48 17.29 -8.08
N THR A 299 9.48 16.47 -7.75
CA THR A 299 8.42 16.08 -8.70
C THR A 299 7.70 17.30 -9.27
N TRP A 300 7.36 18.27 -8.40
CA TRP A 300 6.77 19.53 -8.84
C TRP A 300 7.70 20.32 -9.77
N ARG A 301 8.97 20.47 -9.37
CA ARG A 301 9.95 21.31 -10.08
C ARG A 301 10.39 20.70 -11.42
N ASP A 302 10.62 19.41 -11.44
CA ASP A 302 11.33 18.75 -12.54
C ASP A 302 10.36 18.04 -13.49
N GLN A 303 9.13 17.74 -13.06
CA GLN A 303 8.13 17.05 -13.89
C GLN A 303 6.92 17.94 -14.21
N VAL A 304 6.29 18.55 -13.21
CA VAL A 304 5.06 19.34 -13.43
C VAL A 304 5.39 20.69 -14.08
N LYS A 305 6.39 21.42 -13.56
CA LYS A 305 6.84 22.72 -14.12
C LYS A 305 7.50 22.60 -15.49
N THR A 306 7.86 21.40 -15.93
CA THR A 306 8.52 21.15 -17.23
C THR A 306 7.52 20.73 -18.33
N LEU A 307 6.24 20.61 -18.01
CA LEU A 307 5.20 20.32 -19.00
C LEU A 307 5.15 21.39 -20.11
N PRO A 308 4.85 21.01 -21.37
CA PRO A 308 4.69 21.97 -22.46
C PRO A 308 3.63 23.07 -22.20
N GLN A 309 2.66 22.78 -21.32
CA GLN A 309 1.61 23.72 -20.90
C GLN A 309 1.68 24.03 -19.40
N ALA A 310 2.90 24.00 -18.82
CA ALA A 310 3.11 24.14 -17.38
C ALA A 310 2.43 25.37 -16.78
N GLU A 311 2.53 26.55 -17.40
CA GLU A 311 1.87 27.77 -16.89
C GLU A 311 0.36 27.60 -16.70
N ALA A 312 -0.31 27.01 -17.69
CA ALA A 312 -1.74 26.75 -17.60
C ALA A 312 -2.05 25.71 -16.52
N VAL A 313 -1.24 24.66 -16.39
CA VAL A 313 -1.40 23.66 -15.33
C VAL A 313 -1.22 24.30 -13.95
N ILE A 314 -0.11 25.01 -13.73
CA ILE A 314 0.24 25.66 -12.47
C ILE A 314 -0.86 26.62 -12.03
N ASP A 315 -1.35 27.49 -12.92
CA ASP A 315 -2.44 28.45 -12.60
C ASP A 315 -3.71 27.78 -12.07
N ARG A 316 -3.95 26.51 -12.43
CA ARG A 316 -5.10 25.74 -11.93
C ARG A 316 -4.76 24.99 -10.65
N LEU A 317 -3.56 24.41 -10.55
CA LEU A 317 -3.16 23.54 -9.44
C LEU A 317 -2.71 24.28 -8.18
N VAL A 318 -2.44 25.58 -8.28
CA VAL A 318 -2.14 26.47 -7.15
C VAL A 318 -2.95 27.77 -7.24
N SER A 319 -4.25 27.64 -7.52
CA SER A 319 -5.11 28.75 -7.97
C SER A 319 -5.30 29.89 -6.95
N GLU A 320 -5.16 29.58 -5.65
CA GLU A 320 -5.29 30.58 -4.57
C GLU A 320 -3.94 31.12 -4.08
N ASN A 321 -2.81 30.64 -4.63
CA ASN A 321 -1.49 31.15 -4.25
C ASN A 321 -0.98 32.19 -5.26
N ALA A 322 -0.97 33.46 -4.85
CA ALA A 322 -0.47 34.57 -5.66
C ALA A 322 0.99 34.40 -6.13
N LYS A 323 1.79 33.59 -5.43
CA LYS A 323 3.19 33.30 -5.79
C LYS A 323 3.33 32.16 -6.79
N ARG A 324 2.23 31.50 -7.19
CA ARG A 324 2.22 30.32 -8.07
C ARG A 324 3.13 29.18 -7.57
N GLU A 325 3.17 28.99 -6.25
CA GLU A 325 3.95 27.92 -5.63
C GLU A 325 3.04 26.99 -4.79
N PRO A 326 3.40 25.70 -4.68
CA PRO A 326 2.74 24.77 -3.77
C PRO A 326 2.88 25.21 -2.31
N ILE A 327 2.00 24.69 -1.47
CA ILE A 327 2.15 24.81 -0.02
C ILE A 327 3.12 23.72 0.45
N THR A 328 4.25 24.11 1.01
CA THR A 328 5.26 23.16 1.49
C THR A 328 4.97 22.75 2.93
N LEU A 329 5.04 21.45 3.23
CA LEU A 329 4.97 20.98 4.61
C LEU A 329 6.28 21.27 5.34
N ASN A 330 6.15 21.76 6.56
CA ASN A 330 7.26 22.02 7.44
C ASN A 330 7.69 20.73 8.16
N TYR A 331 8.99 20.62 8.40
CA TYR A 331 9.53 19.70 9.38
C TYR A 331 9.01 20.01 10.78
N LEU A 332 8.95 19.00 11.63
CA LEU A 332 8.43 19.14 12.99
C LEU A 332 9.42 19.92 13.85
N ASN A 333 8.93 20.91 14.60
CA ASN A 333 9.71 21.57 15.64
C ASN A 333 9.53 20.85 17.00
N SER A 334 10.21 21.34 18.05
CA SER A 334 10.13 20.78 19.41
C SER A 334 8.71 20.67 19.94
N ASP A 335 7.85 21.67 19.71
CA ASP A 335 6.48 21.66 20.18
C ASP A 335 5.61 20.71 19.35
N ASP A 336 5.84 20.62 18.03
CA ASP A 336 5.15 19.67 17.15
C ASP A 336 5.45 18.21 17.55
N VAL A 337 6.70 17.90 17.91
CA VAL A 337 7.10 16.57 18.37
C VAL A 337 6.38 16.21 19.67
N VAL A 338 6.33 17.14 20.64
CA VAL A 338 5.59 16.92 21.88
C VAL A 338 4.10 16.73 21.61
N ALA A 339 3.51 17.54 20.74
CA ALA A 339 2.09 17.46 20.39
C ALA A 339 1.72 16.13 19.75
N ILE A 340 2.47 15.66 18.75
CA ILE A 340 2.16 14.39 18.09
C ILE A 340 2.32 13.20 19.05
N VAL A 341 3.40 13.17 19.85
CA VAL A 341 3.63 12.08 20.80
C VAL A 341 2.55 12.06 21.89
N SER A 342 2.16 13.23 22.39
CA SER A 342 1.07 13.34 23.35
C SER A 342 -0.25 12.80 22.79
N CYS A 343 -0.59 13.09 21.53
CA CYS A 343 -1.83 12.58 20.92
C CYS A 343 -1.83 11.04 20.86
N TRP A 344 -0.72 10.43 20.46
CA TRP A 344 -0.59 8.98 20.37
C TRP A 344 -0.71 8.30 21.73
N LEU A 345 -0.03 8.83 22.75
CA LEU A 345 -0.09 8.28 24.11
C LEU A 345 -1.46 8.49 24.73
N GLN A 346 -2.10 9.63 24.50
CA GLN A 346 -3.43 9.90 24.99
C GLN A 346 -4.44 8.86 24.45
N GLU A 347 -4.44 8.59 23.15
CA GLU A 347 -5.33 7.58 22.58
C GLU A 347 -5.03 6.18 23.13
N PHE A 348 -3.75 5.80 23.18
CA PHE A 348 -3.31 4.52 23.74
C PHE A 348 -3.81 4.31 25.17
N TYR A 349 -3.55 5.25 26.08
CA TYR A 349 -3.97 5.11 27.47
C TYR A 349 -5.48 5.16 27.65
N GLN A 350 -6.21 5.91 26.82
CA GLN A 350 -7.67 5.93 26.82
C GLN A 350 -8.26 4.58 26.38
N GLU A 351 -7.72 3.96 25.32
CA GLU A 351 -8.15 2.64 24.85
C GLU A 351 -7.94 1.55 25.91
N HIS A 352 -6.84 1.62 26.66
CA HIS A 352 -6.52 0.67 27.73
C HIS A 352 -7.05 1.07 29.11
N GLN A 353 -7.79 2.17 29.20
CA GLN A 353 -8.39 2.68 30.44
C GLN A 353 -7.35 2.88 31.57
N GLN A 354 -6.14 3.29 31.21
CA GLN A 354 -5.05 3.58 32.15
C GLN A 354 -4.86 5.09 32.34
N THR A 355 -4.40 5.50 33.52
CA THR A 355 -4.02 6.89 33.79
C THR A 355 -2.49 6.98 33.90
N PRO A 356 -1.79 7.63 32.96
CA PRO A 356 -0.35 7.78 33.07
C PRO A 356 0.05 8.81 34.14
N PRO A 357 1.25 8.68 34.74
CA PRO A 357 1.78 9.66 35.70
C PRO A 357 1.85 11.08 35.12
N HIS A 358 2.16 11.20 33.83
CA HIS A 358 2.12 12.44 33.06
C HIS A 358 1.78 12.13 31.59
N PRO A 359 1.31 13.13 30.80
CA PRO A 359 0.80 12.90 29.44
C PRO A 359 1.78 12.28 28.44
N LEU A 360 3.08 12.40 28.72
CA LEU A 360 4.16 11.92 27.85
C LEU A 360 4.81 10.62 28.33
N TYR A 361 4.35 10.04 29.44
CA TYR A 361 4.93 8.81 29.99
C TYR A 361 4.91 7.69 28.93
N PRO A 362 6.01 6.94 28.73
CA PRO A 362 7.24 6.90 29.52
C PRO A 362 8.35 7.88 29.11
N TYR A 363 8.12 8.80 28.17
CA TYR A 363 9.13 9.74 27.70
C TYR A 363 9.25 10.99 28.57
N GLU A 364 10.47 11.52 28.64
CA GLU A 364 10.72 12.85 29.20
C GLU A 364 10.49 13.95 28.16
N GLU A 365 9.76 15.01 28.52
CA GLU A 365 9.44 16.12 27.61
C GLU A 365 10.69 16.77 27.02
N ASN A 366 11.75 16.91 27.83
CA ASN A 366 13.02 17.50 27.39
C ASN A 366 13.67 16.66 26.28
N GLN A 367 13.58 15.32 26.35
CA GLN A 367 14.15 14.42 25.34
C GLN A 367 13.44 14.61 23.99
N LEU A 368 12.11 14.70 24.01
CA LEU A 368 11.30 14.97 22.82
C LEU A 368 11.59 16.37 22.24
N LYS A 369 11.73 17.38 23.10
CA LYS A 369 12.06 18.75 22.67
C LYS A 369 13.45 18.83 22.05
N GLU A 370 14.46 18.18 22.63
CA GLU A 370 15.80 18.10 22.05
C GLU A 370 15.79 17.40 20.69
N PHE A 371 15.06 16.28 20.56
CA PHE A 371 14.88 15.60 19.27
C PHE A 371 14.24 16.52 18.23
N GLY A 372 13.21 17.28 18.61
CA GLY A 372 12.56 18.25 17.71
C GLY A 372 13.45 19.41 17.24
N LYS A 373 14.54 19.74 17.94
CA LYS A 373 15.51 20.75 17.44
C LYS A 373 16.22 20.30 16.16
N GLN A 374 16.31 18.99 15.93
CA GLN A 374 16.88 18.41 14.72
C GLN A 374 15.95 18.53 13.50
N LYS A 375 14.73 19.06 13.70
CA LYS A 375 13.69 19.18 12.67
C LYS A 375 13.36 17.82 12.02
N PRO A 376 12.96 16.81 12.81
CA PRO A 376 12.68 15.48 12.28
C PRO A 376 11.42 15.46 11.39
N THR A 377 11.30 14.41 10.59
CA THR A 377 10.06 14.09 9.90
C THR A 377 9.09 13.36 10.84
N VAL A 378 7.79 13.38 10.54
CA VAL A 378 6.78 12.57 11.28
C VAL A 378 7.22 11.12 11.37
N ARG A 379 7.69 10.55 10.26
CA ARG A 379 8.19 9.17 10.20
C ARG A 379 9.37 8.93 11.15
N ALA A 380 10.31 9.87 11.23
CA ALA A 380 11.47 9.77 12.11
C ALA A 380 11.06 9.84 13.59
N VAL A 381 10.11 10.72 13.94
CA VAL A 381 9.53 10.78 15.30
C VAL A 381 8.86 9.48 15.68
N LEU A 382 7.93 8.98 14.86
CA LEU A 382 7.20 7.74 15.20
C LEU A 382 8.15 6.54 15.31
N ARG A 383 9.17 6.47 14.46
CA ARG A 383 10.21 5.44 14.57
C ARG A 383 11.00 5.56 15.86
N TRP A 384 11.49 6.77 16.16
CA TRP A 384 12.26 7.02 17.38
C TRP A 384 11.42 6.70 18.63
N CYS A 385 10.15 7.10 18.65
CA CYS A 385 9.23 6.75 19.72
C CYS A 385 9.07 5.23 19.83
N ALA A 386 8.82 4.52 18.73
CA ALA A 386 8.73 3.06 18.74
C ALA A 386 9.99 2.39 19.31
N GLU A 387 11.18 2.87 18.93
CA GLU A 387 12.47 2.34 19.41
C GLU A 387 12.77 2.68 20.88
N ASN A 388 12.21 3.79 21.41
CA ASN A 388 12.49 4.30 22.75
C ASN A 388 11.30 4.16 23.71
N PHE A 389 10.23 3.45 23.33
CA PHE A 389 9.07 3.21 24.20
C PHE A 389 9.40 2.13 25.24
N LYS A 390 10.15 2.53 26.26
CA LYS A 390 10.57 1.68 27.37
C LYS A 390 10.37 2.40 28.69
N LEU A 391 10.21 1.63 29.76
CA LEU A 391 10.14 2.19 31.11
C LEU A 391 11.42 2.98 31.42
N PRO A 392 11.33 4.13 32.12
CA PRO A 392 12.51 4.85 32.58
C PRO A 392 13.38 3.89 33.39
N GLU A 393 14.61 3.65 32.93
CA GLU A 393 15.54 2.76 33.60
C GLU A 393 15.71 3.20 35.05
N GLN A 394 15.37 2.32 36.01
CA GLN A 394 16.05 2.35 37.29
C GLN A 394 17.54 2.09 37.00
N PRO A 395 18.46 2.78 37.71
CA PRO A 395 19.88 2.79 37.37
C PRO A 395 20.40 1.37 37.14
N GLU A 396 21.05 1.20 35.98
CA GLU A 396 21.58 -0.05 35.45
C GLU A 396 22.15 -0.94 36.56
N SER A 397 21.59 -2.14 36.71
CA SER A 397 22.37 -3.25 37.26
C SER A 397 23.20 -3.85 36.10
N PRO A 398 24.41 -4.36 36.37
CA PRO A 398 25.30 -4.90 35.35
C PRO A 398 24.64 -6.05 34.57
N PRO A 399 25.12 -6.38 33.35
CA PRO A 399 24.47 -7.33 32.47
C PRO A 399 24.30 -8.67 33.20
N VAL A 400 23.04 -9.05 33.43
CA VAL A 400 22.69 -10.37 33.93
C VAL A 400 22.77 -11.30 32.73
N GLU A 401 23.68 -12.27 32.77
CA GLU A 401 23.63 -13.42 31.86
C GLU A 401 22.21 -14.00 31.90
N ASP A 402 21.56 -14.11 30.74
CA ASP A 402 20.21 -14.69 30.61
C ASP A 402 20.11 -15.96 31.47
N SER A 403 19.17 -15.98 32.42
CA SER A 403 18.94 -17.20 33.18
C SER A 403 18.40 -18.28 32.22
N TYR A 404 18.79 -19.55 32.43
CA TYR A 404 18.34 -20.68 31.61
C TYR A 404 16.80 -20.72 31.44
N GLU A 405 16.07 -20.29 32.47
CA GLU A 405 14.61 -20.21 32.50
C GLU A 405 14.05 -19.11 31.59
N GLN A 406 14.71 -17.95 31.51
CA GLN A 406 14.33 -16.86 30.59
C GLN A 406 14.63 -17.24 29.14
N LYS A 407 15.73 -17.97 28.91
CA LYS A 407 16.07 -18.52 27.59
C LYS A 407 15.02 -19.51 27.08
N LEU A 408 14.59 -20.45 27.93
CA LEU A 408 13.53 -21.39 27.57
C LEU A 408 12.21 -20.67 27.23
N ALA A 409 11.85 -19.65 28.02
CA ALA A 409 10.59 -18.94 27.85
C ALA A 409 10.47 -18.20 26.50
N TYR A 410 11.53 -17.55 26.02
CA TYR A 410 11.47 -16.90 24.70
C TYR A 410 11.54 -17.91 23.55
N LEU A 411 12.28 -19.02 23.71
CA LEU A 411 12.36 -20.07 22.68
C LEU A 411 11.00 -20.73 22.47
N ASP A 412 10.27 -21.06 23.54
CA ASP A 412 8.92 -21.63 23.46
C ASP A 412 7.96 -20.66 22.75
N LYS A 413 8.06 -19.37 23.06
CA LYS A 413 7.23 -18.31 22.46
C LYS A 413 7.51 -18.15 20.96
N ILE A 414 8.78 -18.19 20.56
CA ILE A 414 9.18 -18.17 19.14
C ILE A 414 8.67 -19.43 18.45
N GLU A 415 8.81 -20.60 19.07
CA GLU A 415 8.37 -21.87 18.50
C GLU A 415 6.86 -21.89 18.24
N GLU A 416 6.06 -21.39 19.19
CA GLU A 416 4.61 -21.28 19.01
C GLU A 416 4.25 -20.33 17.86
N ALA A 417 4.83 -19.12 17.86
CA ALA A 417 4.59 -18.15 16.80
C ALA A 417 5.02 -18.70 15.43
N TYR A 418 6.16 -19.39 15.37
CA TYR A 418 6.67 -20.03 14.17
C TYR A 418 5.72 -21.10 13.63
N LYS A 419 5.20 -21.98 14.50
CA LYS A 419 4.19 -22.99 14.14
C LYS A 419 2.89 -22.34 13.62
N GLN A 420 2.45 -21.25 14.24
CA GLN A 420 1.28 -20.50 13.76
C GLN A 420 1.53 -19.90 12.36
N LYS A 421 2.71 -19.33 12.10
CA LYS A 421 3.06 -18.82 10.76
C LYS A 421 3.18 -19.91 9.71
N LEU A 422 3.72 -21.09 10.07
CA LEU A 422 3.72 -22.27 9.19
C LEU A 422 2.29 -22.67 8.79
N ALA A 423 1.37 -22.76 9.75
CA ALA A 423 -0.03 -23.09 9.50
C ALA A 423 -0.77 -22.01 8.69
N TYR A 424 -0.44 -20.73 8.90
CA TYR A 424 -0.95 -19.64 8.08
C TYR A 424 -0.49 -19.79 6.62
N LEU A 425 0.79 -20.11 6.40
CA LEU A 425 1.33 -20.30 5.06
C LEU A 425 0.72 -21.50 4.34
N ASP A 426 0.26 -22.55 5.02
CA ASP A 426 -0.47 -23.67 4.37
C ASP A 426 -1.66 -23.19 3.51
N ASN A 427 -2.28 -22.08 3.89
CA ASN A 427 -3.47 -21.55 3.19
C ASN A 427 -3.18 -20.29 2.35
N ASN A 428 -1.97 -19.72 2.47
CA ASN A 428 -1.64 -18.42 1.88
C ASN A 428 -0.34 -18.41 1.07
N LEU A 429 0.33 -19.56 0.93
CA LEU A 429 1.63 -19.65 0.28
C LEU A 429 1.61 -19.10 -1.15
N ASP A 430 0.52 -19.31 -1.90
CA ASP A 430 0.35 -18.81 -3.27
C ASP A 430 0.63 -17.31 -3.43
N TYR A 431 0.25 -16.49 -2.43
CA TYR A 431 0.53 -15.06 -2.45
C TYR A 431 2.03 -14.78 -2.34
N TYR A 432 2.71 -15.43 -1.39
CA TYR A 432 4.14 -15.22 -1.12
C TYR A 432 5.05 -15.89 -2.17
N TRP A 433 4.63 -17.05 -2.67
CA TRP A 433 5.32 -17.85 -3.67
C TRP A 433 5.50 -17.12 -4.99
N ASN A 434 4.53 -16.31 -5.37
CA ASN A 434 4.53 -15.62 -6.65
C ASN A 434 5.23 -14.26 -6.64
N GLU A 435 5.53 -13.75 -5.45
CA GLU A 435 6.03 -12.40 -5.23
C GLU A 435 7.53 -12.44 -4.92
N LYS A 436 8.32 -12.05 -5.92
CA LYS A 436 9.80 -12.06 -5.89
C LYS A 436 10.37 -11.44 -4.61
N TYR A 437 9.79 -10.34 -4.15
CA TYR A 437 10.25 -9.60 -2.97
C TYR A 437 10.26 -10.46 -1.70
N PHE A 438 9.21 -11.25 -1.44
CA PHE A 438 9.11 -12.04 -0.20
C PHE A 438 10.13 -13.18 -0.16
N ILE A 439 10.32 -13.86 -1.30
CA ILE A 439 11.31 -14.94 -1.40
C ILE A 439 12.72 -14.37 -1.22
N ALA A 440 13.07 -13.27 -1.91
CA ALA A 440 14.38 -12.65 -1.78
C ALA A 440 14.65 -12.16 -0.35
N ALA A 441 13.67 -11.54 0.30
CA ALA A 441 13.78 -11.12 1.70
C ALA A 441 13.97 -12.31 2.65
N ALA A 442 13.23 -13.41 2.46
CA ALA A 442 13.35 -14.61 3.29
C ALA A 442 14.72 -15.27 3.13
N LEU A 443 15.22 -15.40 1.90
CA LEU A 443 16.56 -15.92 1.65
C LEU A 443 17.63 -15.04 2.28
N LYS A 444 17.57 -13.72 2.04
CA LYS A 444 18.55 -12.76 2.57
C LYS A 444 18.59 -12.78 4.11
N PHE A 445 17.42 -12.77 4.75
CA PHE A 445 17.29 -12.80 6.21
C PHE A 445 17.93 -14.06 6.82
N ASN A 446 17.59 -15.24 6.28
CA ASN A 446 18.10 -16.50 6.82
C ASN A 446 19.58 -16.76 6.46
N LEU A 447 20.05 -16.32 5.29
CA LEU A 447 21.48 -16.40 4.95
C LEU A 447 22.32 -15.49 5.86
N ALA A 448 21.76 -14.37 6.34
CA ALA A 448 22.48 -13.46 7.23
C ALA A 448 22.81 -14.13 8.58
N THR A 449 22.00 -15.09 9.02
CA THR A 449 22.26 -15.86 10.26
C THR A 449 23.36 -16.92 10.09
N LEU A 450 23.83 -17.14 8.85
CA LEU A 450 24.92 -18.08 8.54
C LEU A 450 26.27 -17.37 8.36
N VAL A 451 26.35 -16.05 8.57
CA VAL A 451 27.63 -15.32 8.51
C VAL A 451 28.56 -15.83 9.62
N GLY A 452 29.76 -16.26 9.24
CA GLY A 452 30.73 -16.94 10.10
C GLY A 452 30.70 -18.46 10.00
N GLU A 453 29.63 -19.05 9.46
CA GLU A 453 29.48 -20.49 9.28
C GLU A 453 30.03 -20.95 7.92
N THR A 454 30.44 -22.23 7.86
CA THR A 454 30.83 -22.90 6.61
C THR A 454 29.74 -23.86 6.17
N VAL A 455 29.09 -23.56 5.04
CA VAL A 455 27.99 -24.36 4.49
C VAL A 455 28.33 -24.74 3.06
N GLU A 456 28.27 -26.04 2.76
CA GLU A 456 28.63 -26.61 1.44
C GLU A 456 30.01 -26.15 0.91
N GLY A 457 30.99 -25.97 1.82
CA GLY A 457 32.35 -25.56 1.46
C GLY A 457 32.57 -24.05 1.35
N VAL A 458 31.52 -23.23 1.47
CA VAL A 458 31.60 -21.76 1.47
C VAL A 458 31.49 -21.24 2.90
N THR A 459 32.52 -20.54 3.37
CA THR A 459 32.49 -19.79 4.64
C THR A 459 31.91 -18.41 4.39
N LEU A 460 30.74 -18.10 4.93
CA LEU A 460 30.07 -16.81 4.67
C LEU A 460 30.71 -15.70 5.49
N THR A 461 31.02 -14.57 4.86
CA THR A 461 31.58 -13.39 5.52
C THR A 461 30.65 -12.18 5.48
N GLY A 462 29.62 -12.20 4.62
CA GLY A 462 28.57 -11.18 4.62
C GLY A 462 27.58 -11.30 3.47
N ILE A 463 26.60 -10.41 3.47
CA ILE A 463 25.60 -10.26 2.40
C ILE A 463 25.48 -8.79 2.05
N ALA A 464 25.45 -8.46 0.77
CA ALA A 464 25.39 -7.09 0.29
C ALA A 464 24.34 -6.90 -0.81
N GLU A 465 23.87 -5.67 -0.95
CA GLU A 465 23.08 -5.24 -2.10
C GLU A 465 23.95 -5.20 -3.37
N ILE A 466 23.31 -5.32 -4.54
CA ILE A 466 23.97 -5.16 -5.83
C ILE A 466 23.58 -3.79 -6.41
N GLU A 467 24.54 -2.86 -6.41
CA GLU A 467 24.33 -1.53 -6.95
C GLU A 467 23.93 -1.57 -8.44
N ALA A 468 22.99 -0.70 -8.83
CA ALA A 468 22.57 -0.49 -10.22
C ALA A 468 21.98 -1.73 -10.94
N SER A 469 21.34 -2.66 -10.21
CA SER A 469 20.58 -3.77 -10.77
C SER A 469 19.18 -3.87 -10.19
N SER A 470 18.14 -3.90 -11.04
CA SER A 470 16.78 -4.27 -10.65
C SER A 470 16.50 -5.78 -10.83
N TYR A 471 17.48 -6.54 -11.33
CA TYR A 471 17.32 -7.94 -11.75
C TYR A 471 18.04 -8.94 -10.84
N LEU A 472 19.10 -8.50 -10.15
CA LEU A 472 19.79 -9.29 -9.13
C LEU A 472 19.38 -8.76 -7.76
N ASP A 473 19.06 -9.65 -6.82
CA ASP A 473 18.42 -9.28 -5.56
C ASP A 473 19.43 -8.94 -4.47
N PHE A 474 20.49 -9.74 -4.36
CA PHE A 474 21.58 -9.51 -3.42
C PHE A 474 22.79 -10.36 -3.85
N LYS A 475 23.95 -10.09 -3.24
CA LYS A 475 25.12 -10.96 -3.34
C LYS A 475 25.54 -11.50 -1.97
N ILE A 476 25.87 -12.78 -1.95
CA ILE A 476 26.49 -13.46 -0.80
C ILE A 476 28.00 -13.32 -0.97
N ILE A 477 28.71 -12.96 0.10
CA ILE A 477 30.16 -12.82 0.13
C ILE A 477 30.69 -13.90 1.07
N GLY A 478 31.67 -14.67 0.60
CA GLY A 478 32.29 -15.72 1.38
C GLY A 478 33.66 -16.11 0.86
N GLU A 479 34.22 -17.14 1.46
CA GLU A 479 35.48 -17.76 1.07
C GLU A 479 35.28 -19.24 0.80
N GLU A 480 35.83 -19.72 -0.32
CA GLU A 480 35.84 -21.12 -0.71
C GLU A 480 37.27 -21.44 -1.17
N ASN A 481 37.92 -22.44 -0.59
CA ASN A 481 39.30 -22.81 -0.91
C ASN A 481 40.30 -21.63 -0.87
N ASN A 482 40.21 -20.76 0.14
CA ASN A 482 41.01 -19.53 0.31
C ASN A 482 40.86 -18.50 -0.81
N LYS A 483 39.75 -18.54 -1.57
CA LYS A 483 39.40 -17.53 -2.57
C LYS A 483 38.09 -16.87 -2.19
N THR A 484 38.03 -15.56 -2.36
CA THR A 484 36.77 -14.81 -2.21
C THR A 484 35.78 -15.25 -3.28
N VAL A 485 34.59 -15.68 -2.84
CA VAL A 485 33.44 -15.99 -3.69
C VAL A 485 32.35 -14.95 -3.43
N LYS A 486 31.78 -14.42 -4.51
CA LYS A 486 30.67 -13.48 -4.51
C LYS A 486 29.53 -14.07 -5.34
N ILE A 487 28.53 -14.65 -4.68
CA ILE A 487 27.40 -15.30 -5.35
C ILE A 487 26.30 -14.28 -5.56
N GLY A 488 26.06 -13.86 -6.79
CA GLY A 488 24.91 -13.02 -7.14
C GLY A 488 23.65 -13.86 -7.23
N VAL A 489 22.65 -13.56 -6.39
CA VAL A 489 21.38 -14.30 -6.34
C VAL A 489 20.30 -13.52 -7.09
N ALA A 490 19.57 -14.21 -7.96
CA ALA A 490 18.38 -13.68 -8.62
C ALA A 490 17.19 -14.61 -8.39
N VAL A 491 16.14 -14.10 -7.78
CA VAL A 491 14.87 -14.78 -7.57
C VAL A 491 13.91 -14.43 -8.70
N PHE A 492 13.27 -15.43 -9.30
CA PHE A 492 12.45 -15.19 -10.48
C PHE A 492 11.26 -16.16 -10.62
N GLN A 493 10.02 -15.65 -10.48
CA GLN A 493 8.78 -16.44 -10.52
C GLN A 493 7.84 -16.03 -11.67
N LYS A 494 7.36 -14.77 -11.73
CA LYS A 494 6.32 -14.32 -12.68
C LYS A 494 6.80 -13.33 -13.76
N TYR A 495 7.35 -13.82 -14.87
CA TYR A 495 7.45 -13.01 -16.09
C TYR A 495 7.25 -13.83 -17.35
N ASN A 496 6.78 -13.16 -18.41
CA ASN A 496 6.86 -13.66 -19.77
C ASN A 496 8.33 -13.93 -20.18
N GLY A 497 8.56 -14.69 -21.26
CA GLY A 497 9.90 -15.14 -21.65
C GLY A 497 10.96 -14.03 -21.81
N ALA A 498 10.57 -12.77 -22.01
CA ALA A 498 11.50 -11.63 -22.09
C ALA A 498 12.17 -11.29 -20.75
N GLY A 499 11.45 -11.43 -19.64
CA GLY A 499 12.00 -11.20 -18.30
C GLY A 499 13.08 -12.23 -17.95
N VAL A 500 12.82 -13.52 -18.21
CA VAL A 500 13.78 -14.62 -17.97
C VAL A 500 15.10 -14.37 -18.71
N VAL A 501 15.01 -13.98 -19.99
CA VAL A 501 16.19 -13.66 -20.81
C VAL A 501 16.99 -12.53 -20.19
N THR A 502 16.31 -11.49 -19.71
CA THR A 502 16.95 -10.29 -19.15
C THR A 502 17.64 -10.60 -17.83
N THR A 503 16.98 -11.31 -16.92
CA THR A 503 17.56 -11.73 -15.64
C THR A 503 18.79 -12.60 -15.86
N LEU A 504 18.71 -13.63 -16.71
CA LEU A 504 19.85 -14.48 -17.03
C LEU A 504 21.00 -13.70 -17.68
N LYS A 505 20.71 -12.73 -18.56
CA LYS A 505 21.72 -11.86 -19.17
C LYS A 505 22.48 -11.04 -18.11
N HIS A 506 21.81 -10.62 -17.05
CA HIS A 506 22.44 -9.91 -15.94
C HIS A 506 23.25 -10.86 -15.07
N LEU A 507 22.69 -12.05 -14.80
CA LEU A 507 23.30 -13.06 -13.96
C LEU A 507 24.62 -13.61 -14.53
N VAL A 508 24.83 -13.58 -15.86
CA VAL A 508 26.09 -13.96 -16.51
C VAL A 508 27.12 -12.82 -16.65
N ASN A 509 26.80 -11.60 -16.19
CA ASN A 509 27.68 -10.43 -16.32
C ASN A 509 28.47 -10.16 -15.02
N TYR A 510 29.40 -11.07 -14.72
CA TYR A 510 30.16 -11.09 -13.47
C TYR A 510 30.94 -9.81 -13.20
N GLN A 511 31.58 -9.26 -14.24
CA GLN A 511 32.38 -8.04 -14.12
C GLN A 511 31.52 -6.81 -13.78
N LYS A 512 30.33 -6.66 -14.40
CA LYS A 512 29.47 -5.50 -14.17
C LYS A 512 28.92 -5.46 -12.75
N PHE A 513 28.58 -6.63 -12.18
CA PHE A 513 27.91 -6.72 -10.89
C PHE A 513 28.82 -7.14 -9.73
N ASP A 514 30.13 -7.26 -9.99
CA ASP A 514 31.12 -7.67 -8.99
C ASP A 514 30.71 -8.98 -8.30
N ILE A 515 30.42 -10.00 -9.11
CA ILE A 515 30.10 -11.36 -8.68
C ILE A 515 31.08 -12.35 -9.31
N THR A 516 31.34 -13.47 -8.65
CA THR A 516 32.19 -14.57 -9.15
C THR A 516 31.39 -15.81 -9.52
N ARG A 517 30.12 -15.87 -9.06
CA ARG A 517 29.16 -16.94 -9.33
C ARG A 517 27.77 -16.34 -9.42
N GLY A 518 26.95 -16.82 -10.36
CA GLY A 518 25.55 -16.43 -10.46
C GLY A 518 24.64 -17.56 -10.03
N CYS A 519 23.59 -17.28 -9.27
CA CYS A 519 22.62 -18.26 -8.78
C CYS A 519 21.20 -17.80 -9.14
N LEU A 520 20.50 -18.61 -9.94
CA LEU A 520 19.10 -18.39 -10.26
C LEU A 520 18.23 -19.24 -9.33
N VAL A 521 17.31 -18.63 -8.60
CA VAL A 521 16.32 -19.32 -7.77
C VAL A 521 14.95 -19.23 -8.43
N ARG A 522 14.43 -20.37 -8.88
CA ARG A 522 13.18 -20.45 -9.66
C ARG A 522 12.56 -21.84 -9.63
N SER A 523 11.23 -21.92 -9.63
CA SER A 523 10.48 -23.19 -9.71
C SER A 523 10.19 -23.65 -11.15
N ASP A 524 9.87 -22.75 -12.08
CA ASP A 524 9.48 -23.18 -13.44
C ASP A 524 10.66 -23.41 -14.39
N SER A 525 10.53 -24.44 -15.22
CA SER A 525 11.43 -24.71 -16.36
C SER A 525 11.44 -23.59 -17.42
N ILE A 526 12.52 -23.52 -18.20
CA ILE A 526 12.57 -22.67 -19.40
C ILE A 526 11.88 -23.37 -20.57
N SER A 527 10.87 -22.71 -21.14
CA SER A 527 10.19 -23.17 -22.35
C SER A 527 11.17 -23.61 -23.46
N PRO A 528 10.89 -24.73 -24.15
CA PRO A 528 11.68 -25.19 -25.30
C PRO A 528 11.85 -24.18 -26.42
N SER A 529 10.90 -23.26 -26.61
CA SER A 529 10.96 -22.24 -27.65
C SER A 529 11.81 -21.01 -27.27
N ALA A 530 12.25 -20.87 -26.01
CA ALA A 530 12.97 -19.70 -25.52
C ALA A 530 14.50 -19.79 -25.72
N LYS A 531 14.94 -19.84 -26.98
CA LYS A 531 16.35 -20.06 -27.36
C LYS A 531 17.35 -19.16 -26.62
N LYS A 532 17.11 -17.84 -26.58
CA LYS A 532 18.01 -16.88 -25.90
C LYS A 532 18.11 -17.12 -24.39
N ALA A 533 17.02 -17.54 -23.74
CA ALA A 533 17.04 -17.85 -22.32
C ALA A 533 17.86 -19.12 -22.06
N ARG A 534 17.71 -20.13 -22.92
CA ARG A 534 18.52 -21.36 -22.87
C ARG A 534 20.00 -21.08 -23.11
N ASP A 535 20.34 -20.23 -24.08
CA ASP A 535 21.74 -19.86 -24.36
C ASP A 535 22.39 -19.16 -23.15
N ASN A 536 21.68 -18.23 -22.50
CA ASN A 536 22.19 -17.57 -21.29
C ASN A 536 22.25 -18.53 -20.09
N ALA A 537 21.27 -19.43 -19.94
CA ALA A 537 21.30 -20.45 -18.89
C ALA A 537 22.45 -21.45 -19.10
N ASP A 538 22.70 -21.89 -20.33
CA ASP A 538 23.85 -22.73 -20.65
C ASP A 538 25.18 -22.00 -20.40
N THR A 539 25.23 -20.69 -20.69
CA THR A 539 26.40 -19.85 -20.37
C THR A 539 26.63 -19.79 -18.86
N LEU A 540 25.58 -19.53 -18.08
CA LEU A 540 25.64 -19.51 -16.63
C LEU A 540 26.18 -20.83 -16.08
N LEU A 541 25.54 -21.95 -16.45
CA LEU A 541 25.79 -23.26 -15.84
C LEU A 541 27.07 -23.94 -16.33
N LYS A 542 27.41 -23.80 -17.61
CA LYS A 542 28.55 -24.53 -18.21
C LYS A 542 29.81 -23.71 -18.36
N ALA A 543 29.66 -22.43 -18.72
CA ALA A 543 30.81 -21.60 -19.07
C ALA A 543 31.32 -20.78 -17.88
N GLN A 544 30.45 -20.46 -16.93
CA GLN A 544 30.77 -19.54 -15.83
C GLN A 544 30.65 -20.16 -14.43
N GLY A 545 30.26 -21.43 -14.32
CA GLY A 545 30.15 -22.11 -13.03
C GLY A 545 29.09 -21.50 -12.12
N GLY A 546 28.02 -20.95 -12.69
CA GLY A 546 26.81 -20.55 -11.97
C GLY A 546 25.86 -21.72 -11.75
N GLU A 547 24.81 -21.46 -10.98
CA GLU A 547 23.86 -22.48 -10.54
C GLU A 547 22.40 -22.07 -10.79
N TRP A 548 21.55 -23.07 -10.96
CA TRP A 548 20.11 -22.93 -10.90
C TRP A 548 19.60 -23.78 -9.75
N VAL A 549 19.02 -23.12 -8.76
CA VAL A 549 18.40 -23.76 -7.62
C VAL A 549 16.89 -23.82 -7.81
N LEU A 550 16.35 -25.04 -7.77
CA LEU A 550 14.93 -25.28 -7.90
C LEU A 550 14.23 -24.79 -6.63
N LEU A 551 13.36 -23.79 -6.77
CA LEU A 551 12.54 -23.34 -5.65
C LEU A 551 11.43 -24.36 -5.41
N ARG A 552 11.37 -24.93 -4.20
CA ARG A 552 10.28 -25.80 -3.73
C ARG A 552 9.55 -25.18 -2.55
N GLU A 553 8.25 -25.43 -2.48
CA GLU A 553 7.38 -24.88 -1.42
C GLU A 553 7.84 -25.32 -0.03
N GLU A 554 8.19 -26.59 0.13
CA GLU A 554 8.67 -27.20 1.38
C GLU A 554 9.95 -26.54 1.91
N ASP A 555 10.82 -26.03 1.03
CA ASP A 555 12.08 -25.42 1.43
C ASP A 555 11.95 -23.93 1.76
N ILE A 556 11.11 -23.19 1.04
CA ILE A 556 10.95 -21.74 1.26
C ILE A 556 9.96 -21.41 2.38
N LYS A 557 8.93 -22.24 2.58
CA LYS A 557 7.91 -22.05 3.62
C LYS A 557 8.48 -21.86 5.03
N PRO A 558 9.44 -22.67 5.53
CA PRO A 558 10.03 -22.43 6.84
C PRO A 558 10.81 -21.11 6.93
N LEU A 559 11.47 -20.69 5.84
CA LEU A 559 12.22 -19.43 5.80
C LEU A 559 11.29 -18.21 5.81
N LEU A 560 10.16 -18.30 5.11
CA LEU A 560 9.10 -17.29 5.15
C LEU A 560 8.45 -17.21 6.53
N ALA A 561 8.15 -18.36 7.15
CA ALA A 561 7.52 -18.38 8.46
C ALA A 561 8.36 -17.67 9.53
N ILE A 562 9.68 -17.92 9.57
CA ILE A 562 10.54 -17.27 10.57
C ILE A 562 10.78 -15.79 10.26
N LEU A 563 10.84 -15.40 8.99
CA LEU A 563 10.85 -13.99 8.60
C LEU A 563 9.55 -13.28 9.06
N MET A 564 8.40 -13.94 8.97
CA MET A 564 7.14 -13.39 9.47
C MET A 564 7.13 -13.26 11.00
N VAL A 565 7.77 -14.18 11.73
CA VAL A 565 7.96 -14.05 13.19
C VAL A 565 8.86 -12.86 13.50
N ASP A 566 9.96 -12.68 12.77
CA ASP A 566 10.83 -11.50 12.95
C ASP A 566 10.10 -10.19 12.64
N ASN A 567 9.28 -10.14 11.59
CA ASN A 567 8.44 -8.97 11.32
C ASN A 567 7.40 -8.69 12.41
N ASP A 568 7.02 -9.70 13.19
CA ASP A 568 6.12 -9.58 14.33
C ASP A 568 6.85 -9.58 15.69
N ASN A 569 8.19 -9.52 15.71
CA ASN A 569 9.01 -9.68 16.92
C ASN A 569 8.61 -8.69 18.03
N GLN A 570 8.32 -7.44 17.66
CA GLN A 570 7.85 -6.39 18.56
C GLN A 570 6.48 -6.70 19.18
N LYS A 571 5.55 -7.30 18.42
CA LYS A 571 4.23 -7.74 18.96
C LYS A 571 4.38 -8.92 19.91
N LEU A 572 5.38 -9.75 19.67
CA LEU A 572 5.69 -10.92 20.47
C LEU A 572 6.62 -10.58 21.64
N GLY A 573 7.06 -9.33 21.82
CA GLY A 573 8.02 -8.96 22.87
C GLY A 573 9.35 -9.72 22.76
N LEU A 574 9.79 -10.01 21.53
CA LEU A 574 11.01 -10.73 21.19
C LEU A 574 12.01 -9.78 20.52
N THR A 575 13.30 -10.00 20.74
CA THR A 575 14.36 -9.29 20.01
C THR A 575 14.79 -10.07 18.76
N SER A 576 15.37 -9.37 17.77
CA SER A 576 15.96 -10.05 16.61
C SER A 576 17.09 -11.00 17.00
N GLU A 577 17.84 -10.71 18.08
CA GLU A 577 18.88 -11.59 18.61
C GLU A 577 18.30 -12.91 19.16
N GLN A 578 17.17 -12.86 19.87
CA GLN A 578 16.47 -14.06 20.35
C GLN A 578 15.96 -14.93 19.19
N ILE A 579 15.49 -14.30 18.11
CA ILE A 579 15.03 -15.01 16.90
C ILE A 579 16.21 -15.61 16.15
N GLN A 580 17.35 -14.92 16.07
CA GLN A 580 18.58 -15.48 15.53
C GLN A 580 19.07 -16.67 16.36
N ASP A 581 19.04 -16.57 17.70
CA ASP A 581 19.38 -17.67 18.59
C ASP A 581 18.45 -18.88 18.37
N PHE A 582 17.15 -18.66 18.14
CA PHE A 582 16.22 -19.72 17.76
C PHE A 582 16.55 -20.34 16.40
N ILE A 583 16.85 -19.54 15.36
CA ILE A 583 17.25 -20.02 14.03
C ILE A 583 18.49 -20.90 14.11
N VAL A 584 19.48 -20.49 14.89
CA VAL A 584 20.72 -21.23 15.12
C VAL A 584 20.45 -22.51 15.94
N THR A 585 19.70 -22.39 17.04
CA THR A 585 19.39 -23.52 17.94
C THR A 585 18.60 -24.61 17.23
N GLN A 586 17.60 -24.22 16.44
CA GLN A 586 16.76 -25.14 15.65
C GLN A 586 17.39 -25.50 14.30
N LYS A 587 18.57 -24.96 13.99
CA LYS A 587 19.29 -25.16 12.72
C LYS A 587 18.45 -24.88 11.47
N LEU A 588 17.48 -23.96 11.58
CA LEU A 588 16.51 -23.69 10.51
C LEU A 588 17.19 -23.25 9.22
N ALA A 589 18.19 -22.37 9.31
CA ALA A 589 18.95 -21.94 8.13
C ALA A 589 20.04 -22.95 7.74
N LEU A 590 20.72 -23.54 8.72
CA LEU A 590 21.86 -24.43 8.50
C LEU A 590 21.48 -25.74 7.81
N GLU A 591 20.30 -26.29 8.11
CA GLU A 591 19.83 -27.56 7.55
C GLU A 591 18.87 -27.39 6.35
N ASN A 592 18.52 -26.15 5.98
CA ASN A 592 17.61 -25.88 4.86
C ASN A 592 18.22 -26.24 3.50
N HIS A 593 17.53 -27.09 2.73
CA HIS A 593 18.01 -27.57 1.43
C HIS A 593 18.18 -26.47 0.40
N LEU A 594 17.27 -25.49 0.35
CA LEU A 594 17.35 -24.38 -0.60
C LEU A 594 18.57 -23.49 -0.33
N LEU A 595 18.88 -23.21 0.94
CA LEU A 595 20.08 -22.42 1.29
C LEU A 595 21.36 -23.19 1.00
N LYS A 596 21.40 -24.50 1.27
CA LYS A 596 22.52 -25.37 0.90
C LYS A 596 22.75 -25.40 -0.60
N ASP A 597 21.70 -25.62 -1.38
CA ASP A 597 21.78 -25.62 -2.84
C ASP A 597 22.31 -24.26 -3.37
N ILE A 598 21.90 -23.12 -2.80
CA ILE A 598 22.43 -21.80 -3.20
C ILE A 598 23.94 -21.66 -2.94
N LEU A 599 24.42 -22.29 -1.87
CA LEU A 599 25.81 -22.21 -1.41
C LEU A 599 26.69 -23.30 -2.00
N SER A 600 26.10 -24.38 -2.53
CA SER A 600 26.81 -25.53 -3.07
C SER A 600 27.64 -25.23 -4.31
N ASP A 601 28.57 -26.14 -4.61
CA ASP A 601 29.31 -26.12 -5.87
C ASP A 601 28.40 -26.61 -7.01
N PRO A 602 28.30 -25.91 -8.15
CA PRO A 602 27.40 -26.25 -9.25
C PRO A 602 27.45 -27.73 -9.66
N SER A 603 26.46 -28.50 -9.21
CA SER A 603 26.34 -29.89 -9.61
C SER A 603 25.86 -29.98 -11.07
N HIS A 604 26.71 -30.44 -11.99
CA HIS A 604 26.38 -30.64 -13.41
C HIS A 604 25.27 -31.70 -13.68
N GLN A 605 24.58 -32.20 -12.63
CA GLN A 605 23.67 -33.34 -12.68
C GLN A 605 22.17 -32.99 -12.78
N LYS A 606 21.71 -31.77 -12.46
CA LYS A 606 20.26 -31.44 -12.41
C LYS A 606 19.60 -31.04 -13.75
N ARG A 607 20.12 -31.50 -14.90
CA ARG A 607 19.70 -30.99 -16.24
C ARG A 607 18.27 -31.40 -16.69
N SER A 608 17.76 -32.55 -16.25
CA SER A 608 16.50 -33.13 -16.75
C SER A 608 15.24 -32.43 -16.23
N GLU A 609 15.28 -31.87 -15.02
CA GLU A 609 14.14 -31.14 -14.42
C GLU A 609 14.01 -29.71 -15.01
N MET A 610 15.09 -29.17 -15.59
CA MET A 610 15.20 -27.75 -15.96
C MET A 610 14.64 -27.41 -17.35
N PHE A 611 14.59 -28.38 -18.28
CA PHE A 611 14.24 -28.14 -19.69
C PHE A 611 13.01 -28.91 -20.18
N GLY A 612 12.34 -29.68 -19.31
CA GLY A 612 11.16 -30.48 -19.69
C GLY A 612 11.47 -31.56 -20.74
N ASP A 613 12.74 -31.98 -20.85
CA ASP A 613 13.14 -33.02 -21.78
C ASP A 613 12.67 -34.36 -21.20
N GLY A 614 11.60 -34.89 -21.79
CA GLY A 614 10.91 -36.10 -21.33
C GLY A 614 11.83 -37.31 -21.17
N LEU A 615 11.45 -38.20 -20.25
CA LEU A 615 11.99 -39.55 -20.08
C LEU A 615 12.23 -40.23 -21.44
N PRO A 616 13.32 -41.00 -21.60
CA PRO A 616 13.53 -41.78 -22.81
C PRO A 616 12.40 -42.78 -22.94
N ILE A 617 11.60 -42.65 -24.01
CA ILE A 617 10.61 -43.64 -24.41
C ILE A 617 11.39 -44.91 -24.78
N SER A 618 11.46 -45.87 -23.86
CA SER A 618 11.79 -47.25 -24.21
C SER A 618 10.62 -47.84 -24.98
N VAL A 619 10.75 -47.88 -26.30
CA VAL A 619 9.88 -48.68 -27.16
C VAL A 619 10.10 -50.16 -26.80
N PRO A 620 9.07 -50.92 -26.40
CA PRO A 620 9.21 -52.37 -26.26
C PRO A 620 9.41 -52.96 -27.65
N GLY A 621 10.56 -53.60 -27.87
CA GLY A 621 10.79 -54.40 -29.06
C GLY A 621 9.77 -55.52 -29.14
N THR A 622 9.18 -55.65 -30.33
CA THR A 622 8.37 -56.78 -30.79
C THR A 622 9.09 -58.11 -30.58
N VAL A 623 8.38 -59.07 -29.99
CA VAL A 623 8.47 -60.50 -30.30
C VAL A 623 7.07 -61.00 -30.61
#